data_AF-A0A524M3I1-F1
#
_entry.id   AF-A0A524M3I1-F1
#
_cell.length_a   1.000
_cell.length_b   1.000
_cell.length_c   1.000
_cell.angle_alpha   90.00
_cell.angle_beta   90.00
_cell.angle_gamma   90.00
#
_symmetry.space_group_name_H-M   'P 1'
#
loop_
_entity.id
_entity.type
_entity.pdbx_description
1 polymer ?
#
loop_
_entity_poly.entity_id
_entity_poly.type
_entity_poly.pdbx_seq_one_letter_code
_entity_poly.pdbx_strand_id
1 'polypeptide(L)'
;MNQKRVGLLLILSFLMLSVAVTSTADACRFHWRWRVHNPAPVINITNPENGEFVSDLVTISFTAVDDNRIRWHQIIIDGLVRSWTTSYDWNTTTESEGIHTITCRAMDSAW
;
A
#
# COMPACT_ATOMS: atom_id res chain seq x y z
N MET A 1 28.19 2.51 -16.17
CA MET A 1 27.28 2.52 -15.02
C MET A 1 25.92 2.96 -15.52
N ASN A 2 25.06 2.00 -15.83
CA ASN A 2 23.66 2.24 -16.20
C ASN A 2 22.88 2.23 -14.88
N GLN A 3 22.22 3.33 -14.55
CA GLN A 3 21.69 3.56 -13.20
C GLN A 3 20.23 3.95 -13.34
N LYS A 4 19.35 3.03 -12.94
CA LYS A 4 17.90 3.28 -12.87
C LYS A 4 17.58 3.94 -11.55
N ARG A 5 16.68 4.91 -11.54
CA ARG A 5 16.25 5.62 -10.32
C ARG A 5 14.89 5.11 -9.89
N VAL A 6 14.70 4.83 -8.62
CA VAL A 6 13.39 4.46 -8.10
C VAL A 6 12.66 5.72 -7.63
N GLY A 7 11.43 5.92 -8.12
CA GLY A 7 10.45 6.81 -7.53
C GLY A 7 9.45 6.01 -6.70
N LEU A 8 9.32 6.30 -5.41
CA LEU A 8 8.35 5.64 -4.55
C LEU A 8 7.08 6.48 -4.51
N LEU A 9 5.95 5.91 -4.96
CA LEU A 9 4.64 6.51 -4.76
C LEU A 9 3.92 5.75 -3.65
N LEU A 10 4.03 6.28 -2.42
CA LEU A 10 3.24 5.83 -1.28
C LEU A 10 1.82 6.40 -1.43
N ILE A 11 0.90 5.60 -1.95
CA ILE A 11 -0.52 5.97 -1.93
C ILE A 11 -1.01 5.75 -0.50
N LEU A 12 -0.90 6.80 0.32
CA LEU A 12 -1.68 6.93 1.55
C LEU A 12 -3.16 6.83 1.14
N SER A 13 -3.84 5.80 1.64
CA SER A 13 -5.28 5.62 1.44
C SER A 13 -6.02 6.84 2.02
N PHE A 14 -6.54 7.68 1.14
CA PHE A 14 -7.15 8.98 1.49
C PHE A 14 -8.68 8.87 1.56
N LEU A 15 -9.20 9.23 2.75
CA LEU A 15 -10.47 9.91 3.06
C LEU A 15 -11.82 9.16 2.95
N MET A 16 -12.42 8.91 4.11
CA MET A 16 -13.84 9.25 4.32
C MET A 16 -13.92 10.27 5.45
N LEU A 17 -14.15 11.51 5.04
CA LEU A 17 -14.48 12.66 5.86
C LEU A 17 -15.78 12.36 6.62
N SER A 18 -15.75 12.34 7.95
CA SER A 18 -16.97 12.54 8.73
C SER A 18 -16.83 13.80 9.56
N VAL A 19 -17.62 14.81 9.20
CA VAL A 19 -17.93 15.93 10.06
C VAL A 19 -18.59 15.35 11.31
N ALA A 20 -17.98 15.54 12.48
CA ALA A 20 -18.65 15.29 13.75
C ALA A 20 -19.75 16.35 13.91
N VAL A 21 -20.99 16.02 13.54
CA VAL A 21 -22.16 16.78 13.99
C VAL A 21 -22.34 16.41 15.46
N THR A 22 -21.98 17.31 16.37
CA THR A 22 -22.33 17.16 17.78
C THR A 22 -23.79 17.54 17.96
N SER A 23 -24.71 16.60 17.75
CA SER A 23 -26.10 16.74 18.21
C SER A 23 -26.28 15.99 19.52
N THR A 24 -26.32 16.69 20.64
CA THR A 24 -26.83 16.13 21.89
C THR A 24 -28.36 16.08 21.81
N ALA A 25 -28.91 14.90 21.52
CA ALA A 25 -30.28 14.56 21.90
C ALA A 25 -30.45 13.03 21.86
N ASP A 26 -30.45 12.43 23.03
CA ASP A 26 -30.96 11.08 23.26
C ASP A 26 -32.43 10.98 22.86
N ALA A 27 -32.79 9.96 22.06
CA ALA A 27 -34.05 9.24 22.20
C ALA A 27 -34.07 7.95 21.35
N CYS A 28 -33.97 6.82 22.04
CA CYS A 28 -34.67 5.55 21.86
C CYS A 28 -34.79 4.92 20.44
N ARG A 29 -34.23 3.69 20.37
CA ARG A 29 -34.48 2.61 19.39
C ARG A 29 -33.98 2.84 17.96
N PHE A 30 -32.68 2.58 17.76
CA PHE A 30 -32.23 1.93 16.53
C PHE A 30 -31.25 0.80 16.87
N HIS A 31 -31.59 -0.38 16.34
CA HIS A 31 -30.82 -1.61 16.35
C HIS A 31 -29.30 -1.33 16.23
N TRP A 32 -28.52 -1.87 17.17
CA TRP A 32 -27.06 -1.74 17.31
C TRP A 32 -26.34 -2.27 16.07
N ARG A 33 -26.37 -1.56 14.93
CA ARG A 33 -25.39 -1.83 13.88
C ARG A 33 -24.12 -1.13 14.31
N TRP A 34 -23.34 -1.78 15.19
CA TRP A 34 -21.94 -1.46 15.37
C TRP A 34 -21.36 -1.40 13.96
N ARG A 35 -21.02 -0.20 13.48
CA ARG A 35 -20.20 -0.12 12.29
C ARG A 35 -18.90 -0.79 12.71
N VAL A 36 -18.64 -1.98 12.19
CA VAL A 36 -17.33 -2.59 12.27
C VAL A 36 -16.39 -1.58 11.62
N HIS A 37 -15.63 -0.87 12.44
CA HIS A 37 -14.56 -0.04 11.93
C HIS A 37 -13.43 -1.00 11.56
N ASN A 38 -13.20 -1.13 10.27
CA ASN A 38 -12.15 -1.95 9.71
C ASN A 38 -11.16 -0.99 9.03
N PRO A 39 -10.13 -0.53 9.75
CA PRO A 39 -9.14 0.40 9.20
C PRO A 39 -8.43 -0.26 8.01
N ALA A 40 -7.91 0.57 7.10
CA ALA A 40 -7.13 0.06 5.97
C ALA A 40 -5.69 -0.28 6.40
N PRO A 41 -5.03 -1.27 5.76
CA PRO A 41 -3.67 -1.64 6.10
C PRO A 41 -2.68 -0.50 5.89
N VAL A 42 -1.75 -0.36 6.83
CA VAL A 42 -0.60 0.54 6.73
C VAL A 42 0.53 -0.18 6.00
N ILE A 43 1.05 0.44 4.94
CA ILE A 43 2.10 -0.11 4.09
C ILE A 43 3.40 0.65 4.29
N ASN A 44 4.50 -0.07 4.44
CA ASN A 44 5.86 0.50 4.46
C ASN A 44 6.79 -0.31 3.56
N ILE A 45 7.30 0.32 2.50
CA ILE A 45 8.28 -0.28 1.59
C ILE A 45 9.65 -0.18 2.24
N THR A 46 10.29 -1.33 2.44
CA THR A 46 11.55 -1.45 3.17
C THR A 46 12.76 -1.55 2.24
N ASN A 47 12.54 -1.93 0.98
CA ASN A 47 13.58 -1.92 -0.06
C ASN A 47 12.92 -1.92 -1.45
N PRO A 48 13.49 -1.21 -2.44
CA PRO A 48 14.53 -0.18 -2.34
C PRO A 48 14.02 1.13 -1.71
N GLU A 49 14.95 2.02 -1.33
CA GLU A 49 14.61 3.35 -0.82
C GLU A 49 14.15 4.29 -1.96
N ASN A 50 13.36 5.31 -1.61
CA ASN A 50 12.94 6.31 -2.58
C ASN A 50 14.14 7.12 -3.10
N GLY A 51 14.28 7.21 -4.41
CA GLY A 51 15.38 7.91 -5.08
C GLY A 51 16.65 7.07 -5.24
N GLU A 52 16.67 5.83 -4.74
CA GLU A 52 17.81 4.93 -4.84
C GLU A 52 18.12 4.60 -6.31
N PHE A 53 19.43 4.53 -6.60
CA PHE A 53 19.91 4.02 -7.87
C PHE A 53 20.09 2.51 -7.78
N VAL A 54 19.42 1.79 -8.67
CA VAL A 54 19.37 0.32 -8.67
C VAL A 54 19.90 -0.26 -9.98
N SER A 55 20.50 -1.45 -9.89
CA SER A 55 20.98 -2.23 -11.03
C SER A 55 20.92 -3.73 -10.76
N ASP A 56 21.03 -4.52 -11.83
CA ASP A 56 21.00 -5.99 -11.79
C ASP A 56 19.72 -6.54 -11.13
N LEU A 57 19.87 -7.42 -10.14
CA LEU A 57 18.76 -8.02 -9.41
C LEU A 57 18.55 -7.25 -8.10
N VAL A 58 17.35 -6.70 -7.92
CA VAL A 58 16.96 -5.97 -6.71
C VAL A 58 15.73 -6.61 -6.07
N THR A 59 15.83 -6.99 -4.80
CA THR A 59 14.69 -7.52 -4.05
C THR A 59 13.82 -6.38 -3.55
N ILE A 60 12.65 -6.20 -4.14
CA ILE A 60 11.62 -5.29 -3.62
C ILE A 60 10.97 -5.96 -2.41
N SER A 61 10.88 -5.26 -1.28
CA SER A 61 10.23 -5.75 -0.07
C SER A 61 9.40 -4.67 0.60
N PHE A 62 8.27 -5.07 1.16
CA PHE A 62 7.43 -4.19 1.97
C PHE A 62 6.74 -4.92 3.11
N THR A 63 6.30 -4.16 4.10
CA THR A 63 5.48 -4.62 5.22
C THR A 63 4.08 -4.03 5.10
N ALA A 64 3.08 -4.82 5.50
CA ALA A 64 1.71 -4.36 5.64
C ALA A 64 1.22 -4.76 7.03
N VAL A 65 0.68 -3.79 7.78
CA VAL A 65 0.19 -3.98 9.15
C VAL A 65 -1.24 -3.50 9.21
N ASP A 66 -2.10 -4.32 9.82
CA ASP A 66 -3.50 -4.01 10.04
C ASP A 66 -3.94 -4.63 11.37
N ASP A 67 -4.93 -4.03 12.03
CA ASP A 67 -5.52 -4.58 13.26
C ASP A 67 -6.36 -5.84 12.96
N ASN A 68 -6.78 -6.02 11.70
CA ASN A 68 -7.50 -7.15 11.17
C ASN A 68 -6.61 -8.01 10.25
N ARG A 69 -7.18 -9.07 9.69
CA ARG A 69 -6.47 -9.96 8.77
C ARG A 69 -6.32 -9.35 7.38
N ILE A 70 -5.08 -9.21 6.93
CA ILE A 70 -4.74 -8.91 5.53
C ILE A 70 -5.09 -10.08 4.62
N ARG A 71 -5.83 -9.80 3.55
CA ARG A 71 -6.29 -10.78 2.55
C ARG A 71 -5.29 -10.98 1.43
N TRP A 72 -4.75 -9.91 0.87
CA TRP A 72 -3.83 -9.99 -0.25
C TRP A 72 -2.88 -8.78 -0.30
N HIS A 73 -1.81 -8.96 -1.05
CA HIS A 73 -0.74 -7.99 -1.29
C HIS A 73 -0.55 -7.81 -2.79
N GLN A 74 0.00 -6.68 -3.22
CA GLN A 74 0.48 -6.46 -4.59
C GLN A 74 1.76 -5.64 -4.58
N ILE A 75 2.69 -5.99 -5.46
CA ILE A 75 3.82 -5.15 -5.89
C ILE A 75 3.58 -4.77 -7.35
N ILE A 76 3.59 -3.47 -7.62
CA ILE A 76 3.35 -2.88 -8.92
C ILE A 76 4.59 -2.07 -9.31
N ILE A 77 5.08 -2.26 -10.54
CA ILE A 77 6.17 -1.47 -11.12
C ILE A 77 5.63 -0.84 -12.40
N ASP A 78 5.72 0.49 -12.50
CA ASP A 78 5.24 1.28 -13.66
C ASP A 78 3.78 0.98 -14.05
N GLY A 79 2.94 0.75 -13.03
CA GLY A 79 1.52 0.43 -13.20
C GLY A 79 1.21 -1.04 -13.51
N LEU A 80 2.21 -1.89 -13.68
CA LEU A 80 2.05 -3.33 -13.92
C LEU A 80 2.22 -4.14 -12.64
N VAL A 81 1.25 -5.02 -12.32
CA VAL A 81 1.36 -5.97 -11.20
C VAL A 81 2.46 -6.97 -11.51
N ARG A 82 3.48 -7.02 -10.65
CA ARG A 82 4.62 -7.94 -10.76
C ARG A 82 4.53 -9.10 -9.77
N SER A 83 3.94 -8.86 -8.60
CA SER A 83 3.79 -9.89 -7.56
C SER A 83 2.56 -9.66 -6.70
N TRP A 84 2.12 -10.73 -6.02
CA TRP A 84 1.02 -10.74 -5.04
C TRP A 84 1.51 -11.06 -3.62
N THR A 85 2.82 -11.04 -3.41
CA THR A 85 3.51 -11.26 -2.13
C THR A 85 4.08 -9.93 -1.60
N THR A 86 4.71 -9.99 -0.43
CA THR A 86 5.41 -8.85 0.19
C THR A 86 6.86 -8.72 -0.26
N SER A 87 7.36 -9.63 -1.11
CA SER A 87 8.72 -9.62 -1.64
C SER A 87 8.76 -10.08 -3.10
N TYR A 88 9.57 -9.41 -3.93
CA TYR A 88 9.73 -9.72 -5.35
C TYR A 88 11.14 -9.39 -5.84
N ASP A 89 11.82 -10.37 -6.45
CA ASP A 89 13.12 -10.15 -7.08
C ASP A 89 12.94 -9.51 -8.45
N TRP A 90 13.25 -8.23 -8.53
CA TRP A 90 13.14 -7.42 -9.73
C TRP A 90 14.45 -7.44 -10.51
N ASN A 91 14.42 -8.05 -11.68
CA ASN A 91 15.53 -7.96 -12.63
C ASN A 91 15.46 -6.64 -13.39
N THR A 92 16.26 -5.66 -12.96
CA THR A 92 16.27 -4.34 -13.56
C THR A 92 16.86 -4.34 -14.98
N THR A 93 17.69 -5.31 -15.35
CA THR A 93 18.36 -5.37 -16.68
C THR A 93 17.38 -5.53 -17.84
N THR A 94 16.15 -6.00 -17.58
CA THR A 94 15.11 -6.18 -18.60
C THR A 94 14.23 -4.94 -18.79
N GLU A 95 14.37 -3.93 -17.93
CA GLU A 95 13.57 -2.70 -17.99
C GLU A 95 14.31 -1.60 -18.78
N SER A 96 13.61 -0.57 -19.24
CA SER A 96 14.27 0.62 -19.82
C SER A 96 15.10 1.37 -18.78
N GLU A 97 16.09 2.14 -19.21
CA GLU A 97 16.78 3.07 -18.31
C GLU A 97 15.87 4.25 -17.96
N GLY A 98 15.92 4.71 -16.70
CA GLY A 98 15.13 5.86 -16.27
C GLY A 98 14.60 5.76 -14.85
N ILE A 99 13.53 6.53 -14.59
CA ILE A 99 12.81 6.47 -13.32
C ILE A 99 11.74 5.39 -13.41
N HIS A 100 11.76 4.43 -12.48
CA HIS A 100 10.71 3.43 -12.30
C HIS A 100 9.91 3.74 -11.05
N THR A 101 8.58 3.62 -11.14
CA THR A 101 7.70 3.83 -9.99
C THR A 101 7.29 2.52 -9.36
N ILE A 102 7.64 2.32 -8.10
CA ILE A 102 7.21 1.15 -7.32
C ILE A 102 6.01 1.55 -6.45
N THR A 103 4.95 0.73 -6.49
CA THR A 103 3.75 0.89 -5.66
C THR A 103 3.42 -0.45 -5.01
N CYS A 104 3.25 -0.44 -3.68
CA CYS A 104 2.80 -1.61 -2.93
C CYS A 104 1.36 -1.40 -2.45
N ARG A 105 0.54 -2.45 -2.51
CA ARG A 105 -0.85 -2.45 -2.03
C ARG A 105 -1.09 -3.63 -1.11
N ALA A 106 -2.01 -3.45 -0.18
CA ALA A 106 -2.53 -4.49 0.70
C ALA A 106 -4.01 -4.21 0.93
N MET A 107 -4.79 -5.26 1.12
CA MET A 107 -6.22 -5.17 1.41
C MET A 107 -6.56 -6.08 2.58
N ASP A 108 -7.29 -5.55 3.54
CA ASP A 108 -7.86 -6.30 4.66
C ASP A 108 -9.13 -7.08 4.25
N SER A 109 -9.82 -7.62 5.25
CA SER A 109 -11.17 -8.14 5.09
C SER A 109 -12.18 -7.10 5.59
N ALA A 110 -12.81 -6.35 4.70
CA ALA A 110 -14.01 -5.60 5.09
C ALA A 110 -15.11 -6.60 5.50
N TRP A 111 -15.51 -6.58 6.77
CA TRP A 111 -16.65 -7.34 7.30
C TRP A 111 -17.73 -6.38 7.77
#